data_AF-A0A348ZLS1-F1
#
_entry.id   AF-A0A348ZLS1-F1
#
_cell.length_a   1.000
_cell.length_b   1.000
_cell.length_c   1.000
_cell.angle_alpha   90.00
_cell.angle_beta   90.00
_cell.angle_gamma   90.00
#
_symmetry.space_group_name_H-M   'P 1'
#
loop_
_entity.id
_entity.type
_entity.pdbx_description
1 polymer ?
#
loop_
_entity_poly.entity_id
_entity_poly.type
_entity_poly.pdbx_seq_one_letter_code
_entity_poly.pdbx_strand_id
1 'polypeptide(L)'
;MKRLLVVTLTVMALFATTVSADVIYKSVDTKEKSKAGNVTYAYGVTEEMCKADYWASKTKTDANEVLMNAEEIDAVNANALNTKGTYMNNLVGLPLTYNAFELRDSLAHNSEVPSDPCYIDGELIDKNDYFGKLTAAIGYTGYADHERNNDYAIVTKTAEVRSWPTSDFVGYSANDTDDELVLVALNVNDPFVIRQRAEVDGKTYYWGYCDTVTGWVSSENVAICQDKDEWLEAWQVKTSAKDFVVVTQDRITLEPNTYGAYPSDIKLNFSSILKLVSESDIPKNIGERGTWNNYIVYVPTRTDSGKYERKIAMISEHFDVSVGFVPMTQANLLKLSFACLGNRYGWGGMLESMDCSMLTRNVYKCCGFVLPRNTNWQQAIPGTRTDLEGKTDEEKMAILENMPACTMLYMPGHTMLYLGSENGVGYVVSDLGTVVDTEQTTVSSIQSVTVTPLTVKRARGTTWLYNLTGAVAFKIPVPVPETTTVAPTVKPEPKLTPTSFKKVKGKKKSLKLTWKKVSNITGYKLQIAKKKSFKKAKTYTLKKTTKTIKKLKRKKTYYLRIRTYKLVKSSNKEIYTYSDWSKVVKKKVK
;
A
#
# COMPACT_ATOMS: atom_id res chain seq x y z
N MET A 1 82.40 27.57 -11.49
CA MET A 1 81.76 27.76 -12.81
C MET A 1 80.29 28.07 -12.61
N LYS A 2 79.82 29.14 -13.27
CA LYS A 2 78.44 29.61 -13.50
C LYS A 2 77.55 30.05 -12.31
N ARG A 3 77.54 31.39 -12.16
CA ARG A 3 76.41 32.25 -11.81
C ARG A 3 75.18 31.96 -12.69
N LEU A 4 73.96 32.15 -12.18
CA LEU A 4 73.03 33.17 -12.71
C LEU A 4 71.87 33.48 -11.74
N LEU A 5 71.47 34.75 -11.77
CA LEU A 5 70.64 35.55 -10.88
C LEU A 5 69.20 35.70 -11.44
N VAL A 6 68.22 35.86 -10.54
CA VAL A 6 67.15 36.90 -10.52
C VAL A 6 65.97 36.80 -11.51
N VAL A 7 64.74 36.90 -10.98
CA VAL A 7 63.75 38.01 -11.14
C VAL A 7 62.37 37.56 -10.60
N THR A 8 61.84 38.35 -9.67
CA THR A 8 60.44 38.45 -9.18
C THR A 8 59.44 38.83 -10.27
N LEU A 9 58.20 38.31 -10.23
CA LEU A 9 57.05 39.02 -10.82
C LEU A 9 55.73 38.73 -10.08
N THR A 10 55.15 39.79 -9.54
CA THR A 10 53.80 39.89 -8.98
C THR A 10 52.76 39.92 -10.09
N VAL A 11 51.64 39.20 -9.96
CA VAL A 11 50.44 39.43 -10.79
C VAL A 11 49.19 39.48 -9.92
N MET A 12 48.59 40.67 -9.94
CA MET A 12 47.26 41.06 -9.48
C MET A 12 46.20 40.31 -10.30
N ALA A 13 45.21 39.68 -9.65
CA ALA A 13 44.03 39.16 -10.33
C ALA A 13 42.77 39.88 -9.83
N LEU A 14 42.08 40.51 -10.78
CA LEU A 14 40.85 41.29 -10.67
C LEU A 14 39.71 40.52 -9.97
N PHE A 15 39.02 41.21 -9.07
CA PHE A 15 37.66 40.87 -8.66
C PHE A 15 36.71 41.11 -9.84
N ALA A 16 36.18 40.04 -10.41
CA ALA A 16 34.98 40.09 -11.24
C ALA A 16 33.80 39.57 -10.40
N THR A 17 32.86 40.47 -10.13
CA THR A 17 31.59 40.18 -9.47
C THR A 17 30.73 39.26 -10.34
N THR A 18 30.46 38.06 -9.85
CA THR A 18 29.27 37.29 -10.22
C THR A 18 28.43 37.12 -8.96
N VAL A 19 27.32 37.84 -8.90
CA VAL A 19 26.26 37.63 -7.91
C VAL A 19 25.64 36.27 -8.20
N SER A 20 26.06 35.25 -7.45
CA SER A 20 25.32 33.98 -7.35
C SER A 20 24.23 34.18 -6.30
N ALA A 21 23.01 33.76 -6.62
CA ALA A 21 21.89 33.73 -5.70
C ALA A 21 22.12 32.60 -4.68
N ASP A 22 22.93 32.89 -3.65
CA ASP A 22 23.02 32.04 -2.48
C ASP A 22 21.77 32.29 -1.62
N VAL A 23 20.80 31.39 -1.74
CA VAL A 23 19.79 31.20 -0.69
C VAL A 23 20.55 30.71 0.53
N ILE A 24 20.76 31.62 1.47
CA ILE A 24 21.38 31.34 2.77
C ILE A 24 20.42 30.40 3.51
N TYR A 25 20.63 29.09 3.37
CA TYR A 25 20.23 28.14 4.39
C TYR A 25 20.99 28.55 5.66
N LYS A 26 20.27 29.13 6.63
CA LYS A 26 20.82 29.28 7.98
C LYS A 26 21.25 27.89 8.42
N SER A 27 22.55 27.69 8.57
CA SER A 27 23.12 26.50 9.18
C SER A 27 22.51 26.36 10.57
N VAL A 28 21.62 25.39 10.73
CA VAL A 28 21.21 24.93 12.04
C VAL A 28 22.45 24.30 12.67
N ASP A 29 22.99 24.98 13.68
CA ASP A 29 24.09 24.48 14.49
C ASP A 29 23.53 23.42 15.45
N THR A 30 23.23 22.22 14.92
CA THR A 30 22.91 21.02 15.71
C THR A 30 24.09 20.08 15.71
N LYS A 31 25.23 20.56 16.21
CA LYS A 31 26.31 19.68 16.64
C LYS A 31 25.97 19.10 18.02
N GLU A 32 25.11 18.08 18.05
CA GLU A 32 25.24 17.01 19.04
C GLU A 32 24.25 15.88 18.70
N LYS A 33 24.79 14.70 18.39
CA LYS A 33 24.01 13.46 18.53
C LYS A 33 23.71 13.36 20.02
N SER A 34 22.48 13.63 20.45
CA SER A 34 22.11 13.47 21.87
C SER A 34 22.29 12.00 22.24
N LYS A 35 23.29 11.69 23.07
CA LYS A 35 23.62 10.34 23.54
C LYS A 35 23.07 10.12 24.93
N ALA A 36 21.76 9.96 25.08
CA ALA A 36 21.24 9.32 26.27
C ALA A 36 21.43 7.80 26.12
N GLY A 37 22.21 7.18 27.02
CA GLY A 37 22.27 5.71 27.14
C GLY A 37 22.76 4.92 25.90
N ASN A 38 23.62 5.50 25.05
CA ASN A 38 24.09 4.94 23.77
C ASN A 38 23.06 4.83 22.62
N VAL A 39 21.87 5.44 22.75
CA VAL A 39 20.94 5.57 21.63
C VAL A 39 21.48 6.60 20.63
N THR A 40 21.35 6.31 19.33
CA THR A 40 21.76 7.23 18.25
C THR A 40 20.59 7.55 17.33
N TYR A 41 20.52 8.81 16.89
CA TYR A 41 19.46 9.31 16.04
C TYR A 41 20.00 9.74 14.67
N ALA A 42 19.11 9.87 13.68
CA ALA A 42 19.43 10.48 12.41
C ALA A 42 19.92 11.93 12.61
N TYR A 43 20.75 12.44 11.70
CA TYR A 43 21.23 13.81 11.81
C TYR A 43 20.06 14.80 11.88
N GLY A 44 20.10 15.74 12.82
CA GLY A 44 19.04 16.73 13.04
C GLY A 44 17.82 16.21 13.81
N VAL A 45 17.87 15.00 14.37
CA VAL A 45 16.85 14.44 15.27
C VAL A 45 17.39 14.40 16.70
N THR A 46 16.61 14.92 17.65
CA THR A 46 16.92 14.85 19.09
C THR A 46 16.12 13.75 19.78
N GLU A 47 16.50 13.39 21.02
CA GLU A 47 15.71 12.44 21.83
C GLU A 47 14.26 12.91 22.04
N GLU A 48 14.02 14.20 22.22
CA GLU A 48 12.68 14.75 22.42
C GLU A 48 11.81 14.59 21.16
N MET A 49 12.40 14.73 19.97
CA MET A 49 11.73 14.44 18.70
C MET A 49 11.32 12.97 18.56
N CYS A 50 11.84 12.08 19.38
CA CYS A 50 11.41 10.67 19.45
C CYS A 50 10.25 10.42 20.43
N LYS A 51 9.59 11.47 20.93
CA LYS A 51 8.43 11.39 21.85
C LYS A 51 7.19 11.97 21.17
N ALA A 52 6.06 11.27 21.24
CA ALA A 52 4.81 11.72 20.61
C ALA A 52 4.34 13.09 21.12
N ASP A 53 4.44 13.34 22.43
CA ASP A 53 4.02 14.60 23.07
C ASP A 53 4.79 15.82 22.56
N TYR A 54 6.04 15.62 22.12
CA TYR A 54 6.84 16.68 21.50
C TYR A 54 6.15 17.25 20.27
N TRP A 55 5.70 16.36 19.37
CA TRP A 55 5.02 16.74 18.14
C TRP A 55 3.58 17.18 18.40
N ALA A 56 2.89 16.56 19.36
CA ALA A 56 1.53 16.96 19.74
C ALA A 56 1.49 18.40 20.27
N SER A 57 2.53 18.82 21.02
CA SER A 57 2.64 20.21 21.51
C SER A 57 2.88 21.26 20.41
N LYS A 58 3.23 20.82 19.20
CA LYS A 58 3.55 21.67 18.04
C LYS A 58 2.48 21.66 16.95
N THR A 59 1.37 20.94 17.14
CA THR A 59 0.27 20.95 16.16
C THR A 59 -0.31 22.36 16.04
N LYS A 60 -0.65 22.77 14.81
CA LYS A 60 -1.23 24.10 14.55
C LYS A 60 -2.70 24.20 14.97
N THR A 61 -3.39 23.06 15.04
CA THR A 61 -4.74 22.92 15.55
C THR A 61 -4.71 22.12 16.84
N ASP A 62 -5.83 22.08 17.57
CA ASP A 62 -5.96 21.26 18.77
C ASP A 62 -5.64 19.78 18.44
N ALA A 63 -4.60 19.24 19.09
CA ALA A 63 -4.15 17.88 18.86
C ALA A 63 -5.20 16.83 19.27
N ASN A 64 -6.12 17.19 20.18
CA ASN A 64 -7.18 16.33 20.68
C ASN A 64 -8.49 16.44 19.90
N GLU A 65 -8.54 17.31 18.88
CA GLU A 65 -9.70 17.42 18.02
C GLU A 65 -9.89 16.13 17.22
N VAL A 66 -11.10 15.56 17.27
CA VAL A 66 -11.45 14.36 16.49
C VAL A 66 -11.41 14.70 15.00
N LEU A 67 -10.56 14.00 14.26
CA LEU A 67 -10.33 14.20 12.83
C LEU A 67 -11.46 13.61 11.98
N MET A 68 -11.92 12.41 12.35
CA MET A 68 -13.12 11.77 11.80
C MET A 68 -13.83 11.00 12.90
N ASN A 69 -15.15 11.10 12.94
CA ASN A 69 -15.99 10.30 13.83
C ASN A 69 -16.24 8.90 13.24
N ALA A 70 -16.89 8.03 14.02
CA ALA A 70 -17.13 6.64 13.63
C ALA A 70 -17.94 6.49 12.33
N GLU A 71 -18.96 7.33 12.11
CA GLU A 71 -19.80 7.28 10.91
C GLU A 71 -19.02 7.71 9.66
N GLU A 72 -18.17 8.74 9.80
CA GLU A 72 -17.28 9.21 8.73
C GLU A 72 -16.25 8.14 8.36
N ILE A 73 -15.67 7.48 9.37
CA ILE A 73 -14.73 6.36 9.18
C ILE A 73 -15.43 5.20 8.45
N ASP A 74 -16.63 4.79 8.89
CA ASP A 74 -17.40 3.73 8.24
C ASP A 74 -17.72 4.07 6.78
N ALA A 75 -18.09 5.33 6.50
CA ALA A 75 -18.34 5.81 5.14
C ALA A 75 -17.08 5.75 4.27
N VAL A 76 -15.91 6.15 4.79
CA VAL A 76 -14.65 6.09 4.04
C VAL A 76 -14.24 4.64 3.80
N ASN A 77 -14.32 3.77 4.81
CA ASN A 77 -14.03 2.34 4.68
C ASN A 77 -14.91 1.69 3.61
N ALA A 78 -16.22 1.97 3.60
CA ALA A 78 -17.15 1.45 2.59
C ALA A 78 -16.83 1.98 1.18
N ASN A 79 -16.45 3.26 1.06
CA ASN A 79 -16.05 3.86 -0.21
C ASN A 79 -14.73 3.27 -0.72
N ALA A 80 -13.77 2.97 0.16
CA ALA A 80 -12.48 2.43 -0.20
C ALA A 80 -12.60 1.08 -0.92
N LEU A 81 -13.56 0.22 -0.54
CA LEU A 81 -13.84 -1.06 -1.19
C LEU A 81 -14.21 -0.93 -2.68
N ASN A 82 -14.80 0.20 -3.08
CA ASN A 82 -15.25 0.45 -4.44
C ASN A 82 -14.34 1.42 -5.20
N THR A 83 -13.29 1.93 -4.56
CA THR A 83 -12.40 2.94 -5.13
C THR A 83 -11.32 2.30 -5.97
N LYS A 84 -11.24 2.67 -7.25
CA LYS A 84 -10.22 2.13 -8.14
C LYS A 84 -8.82 2.47 -7.62
N GLY A 85 -8.00 1.44 -7.44
CA GLY A 85 -6.61 1.58 -7.02
C GLY A 85 -6.37 1.18 -5.56
N THR A 86 -7.41 1.02 -4.74
CA THR A 86 -7.27 0.51 -3.37
C THR A 86 -7.07 -1.01 -3.35
N TYR A 87 -7.69 -1.73 -4.28
CA TYR A 87 -7.61 -3.19 -4.43
C TYR A 87 -7.97 -3.97 -3.16
N MET A 88 -8.80 -3.38 -2.29
CA MET A 88 -9.29 -4.03 -1.08
C MET A 88 -10.38 -5.06 -1.40
N ASN A 89 -10.50 -6.08 -0.55
CA ASN A 89 -11.48 -7.15 -0.70
C ASN A 89 -12.66 -6.92 0.23
N ASN A 90 -13.87 -6.89 -0.32
CA ASN A 90 -15.10 -6.94 0.48
C ASN A 90 -15.37 -8.38 0.93
N LEU A 91 -14.74 -8.81 2.02
CA LEU A 91 -14.84 -10.19 2.52
C LEU A 91 -16.29 -10.61 2.80
N VAL A 92 -17.07 -9.72 3.44
CA VAL A 92 -18.47 -10.00 3.80
C VAL A 92 -19.37 -10.11 2.56
N GLY A 93 -19.08 -9.31 1.54
CA GLY A 93 -19.81 -9.26 0.28
C GLY A 93 -19.33 -10.23 -0.81
N LEU A 94 -18.39 -11.14 -0.51
CA LEU A 94 -17.98 -12.17 -1.46
C LEU A 94 -19.17 -13.07 -1.85
N PRO A 95 -19.28 -13.49 -3.12
CA PRO A 95 -20.24 -14.51 -3.53
C PRO A 95 -20.14 -15.76 -2.65
N LEU A 96 -21.30 -16.28 -2.22
CA LEU A 96 -21.38 -17.45 -1.34
C LEU A 96 -20.77 -18.68 -2.00
N THR A 97 -21.13 -18.92 -3.25
CA THR A 97 -20.60 -20.01 -4.08
C THR A 97 -19.65 -19.51 -5.16
N TYR A 98 -18.75 -20.38 -5.58
CA TYR A 98 -17.84 -20.17 -6.70
C TYR A 98 -17.49 -21.51 -7.36
N ASN A 99 -16.94 -21.45 -8.57
CA ASN A 99 -16.44 -22.62 -9.29
C ASN A 99 -14.99 -22.90 -8.85
N ALA A 100 -14.82 -23.84 -7.92
CA ALA A 100 -13.49 -24.15 -7.37
C ALA A 100 -12.58 -24.84 -8.39
N PHE A 101 -13.15 -25.64 -9.29
CA PHE A 101 -12.41 -26.23 -10.41
C PHE A 101 -11.78 -25.16 -11.32
N GLU A 102 -12.55 -24.15 -11.75
CA GLU A 102 -12.04 -23.06 -12.60
C GLU A 102 -10.98 -22.23 -11.87
N LEU A 103 -11.19 -21.96 -10.58
CA LEU A 103 -10.20 -21.27 -9.76
C LEU A 103 -8.91 -22.08 -9.63
N ARG A 104 -9.00 -23.38 -9.33
CA ARG A 104 -7.86 -24.29 -9.28
C ARG A 104 -7.09 -24.29 -10.59
N ASP A 105 -7.80 -24.46 -11.70
CA ASP A 105 -7.22 -24.49 -13.04
C ASP A 105 -6.48 -23.19 -13.36
N SER A 106 -7.07 -22.04 -13.00
CA SER A 106 -6.41 -20.75 -13.15
C SER A 106 -5.17 -20.62 -12.26
N LEU A 107 -5.21 -21.05 -11.00
CA LEU A 107 -4.06 -20.98 -10.10
C LEU A 107 -2.94 -21.92 -10.54
N ALA A 108 -3.26 -23.10 -11.09
CA ALA A 108 -2.27 -24.04 -11.59
C ALA A 108 -1.63 -23.60 -12.92
N HIS A 109 -2.34 -22.85 -13.78
CA HIS A 109 -1.85 -22.55 -15.13
C HIS A 109 -1.54 -21.07 -15.40
N ASN A 110 -2.09 -20.14 -14.63
CA ASN A 110 -1.96 -18.69 -14.86
C ASN A 110 -1.21 -17.95 -13.74
N SER A 111 -0.70 -18.64 -12.73
CA SER A 111 0.13 -18.00 -11.69
C SER A 111 1.43 -17.46 -12.30
N GLU A 112 1.75 -16.20 -12.02
CA GLU A 112 2.93 -15.53 -12.58
C GLU A 112 4.18 -15.94 -11.80
N VAL A 113 5.08 -16.66 -12.47
CA VAL A 113 6.43 -16.95 -11.96
C VAL A 113 7.25 -15.66 -11.93
N PRO A 114 8.00 -15.37 -10.83
CA PRO A 114 8.85 -14.19 -10.76
C PRO A 114 9.79 -14.03 -11.96
N SER A 115 9.94 -12.81 -12.47
CA SER A 115 10.78 -12.51 -13.62
C SER A 115 12.27 -12.55 -13.31
N ASP A 116 12.64 -12.16 -12.10
CA ASP A 116 14.01 -12.07 -11.63
C ASP A 116 14.58 -13.46 -11.27
N PRO A 117 15.91 -13.60 -11.15
CA PRO A 117 16.51 -14.77 -10.53
C PRO A 117 15.93 -15.00 -9.13
N CYS A 118 15.78 -16.25 -8.71
CA CYS A 118 15.26 -16.58 -7.38
C CYS A 118 16.31 -17.40 -6.63
N TYR A 119 16.42 -17.13 -5.34
CA TYR A 119 17.36 -17.79 -4.45
C TYR A 119 16.62 -18.35 -3.23
N ILE A 120 16.95 -19.58 -2.84
CA ILE A 120 16.53 -20.21 -1.58
C ILE A 120 17.80 -20.52 -0.81
N ASP A 121 17.87 -20.10 0.45
CA ASP A 121 19.06 -20.26 1.31
C ASP A 121 20.37 -19.74 0.68
N GLY A 122 20.26 -18.68 -0.13
CA GLY A 122 21.39 -18.08 -0.85
C GLY A 122 21.82 -18.82 -2.13
N GLU A 123 21.17 -19.94 -2.47
CA GLU A 123 21.45 -20.72 -3.67
C GLU A 123 20.47 -20.38 -4.80
N LEU A 124 21.00 -20.17 -6.01
CA LEU A 124 20.20 -19.91 -7.20
C LEU A 124 19.39 -21.16 -7.57
N ILE A 125 18.08 -21.03 -7.70
CA ILE A 125 17.20 -22.15 -8.06
C ILE A 125 16.79 -22.12 -9.54
N ASP A 126 16.46 -23.28 -10.11
CA ASP A 126 15.66 -23.33 -11.33
C ASP A 126 14.20 -22.99 -10.99
N LYS A 127 13.85 -21.71 -11.16
CA LYS A 127 12.51 -21.22 -10.85
C LYS A 127 11.40 -21.92 -11.65
N ASN A 128 11.65 -22.36 -12.88
CA ASN A 128 10.59 -23.02 -13.66
C ASN A 128 10.30 -24.41 -13.10
N ASP A 129 11.34 -25.14 -12.70
CA ASP A 129 11.17 -26.42 -12.02
C ASP A 129 10.51 -26.23 -10.65
N TYR A 130 11.01 -25.30 -9.84
CA TYR A 130 10.50 -25.04 -8.50
C TYR A 130 9.02 -24.62 -8.50
N PHE A 131 8.68 -23.54 -9.19
CA PHE A 131 7.29 -23.08 -9.27
C PHE A 131 6.41 -24.04 -10.07
N GLY A 132 6.99 -24.83 -10.99
CA GLY A 132 6.30 -25.91 -11.70
C GLY A 132 5.84 -27.04 -10.77
N LYS A 133 6.60 -27.37 -9.72
CA LYS A 133 6.16 -28.32 -8.68
C LYS A 133 5.00 -27.74 -7.87
N LEU A 134 5.05 -26.45 -7.53
CA LEU A 134 3.97 -25.78 -6.80
C LEU A 134 2.67 -25.72 -7.61
N THR A 135 2.73 -25.38 -8.90
CA THR A 135 1.54 -25.40 -9.76
C THR A 135 0.98 -26.80 -9.95
N ALA A 136 1.84 -27.81 -10.08
CA ALA A 136 1.41 -29.22 -10.13
C ALA A 136 0.70 -29.63 -8.83
N ALA A 137 1.25 -29.28 -7.67
CA ALA A 137 0.63 -29.54 -6.37
C ALA A 137 -0.76 -28.89 -6.26
N ILE A 138 -0.90 -27.62 -6.65
CA ILE A 138 -2.20 -26.93 -6.72
C ILE A 138 -3.19 -27.71 -7.60
N GLY A 139 -2.74 -28.16 -8.77
CA GLY A 139 -3.56 -28.93 -9.70
C GLY A 139 -4.04 -30.27 -9.13
N TYR A 140 -3.16 -31.00 -8.43
CA TYR A 140 -3.45 -32.34 -7.89
C TYR A 140 -4.28 -32.33 -6.61
N THR A 141 -4.08 -31.32 -5.75
CA THR A 141 -4.58 -31.35 -4.37
C THR A 141 -5.67 -30.31 -4.09
N GLY A 142 -5.86 -29.36 -5.02
CA GLY A 142 -6.93 -28.37 -4.92
C GLY A 142 -8.31 -28.98 -5.10
N TYR A 143 -9.30 -28.35 -4.45
CA TYR A 143 -10.72 -28.59 -4.59
C TYR A 143 -11.12 -28.65 -6.07
N ALA A 144 -11.86 -29.70 -6.42
CA ALA A 144 -12.30 -30.01 -7.78
C ALA A 144 -13.78 -29.71 -8.02
N ASP A 145 -14.48 -29.19 -7.01
CA ASP A 145 -15.91 -28.90 -7.06
C ASP A 145 -16.23 -27.82 -8.12
N HIS A 146 -17.26 -28.04 -8.93
CA HIS A 146 -17.74 -27.01 -9.88
C HIS A 146 -18.62 -25.95 -9.22
N GLU A 147 -19.10 -26.22 -8.00
CA GLU A 147 -19.82 -25.28 -7.15
C GLU A 147 -19.46 -25.58 -5.69
N ARG A 148 -18.84 -24.62 -5.01
CA ARG A 148 -18.36 -24.76 -3.62
C ARG A 148 -18.70 -23.51 -2.82
N ASN A 149 -19.11 -23.69 -1.57
CA ASN A 149 -19.24 -22.61 -0.60
C ASN A 149 -17.85 -22.17 -0.10
N ASN A 150 -17.69 -20.89 0.23
CA ASN A 150 -16.47 -20.47 0.90
C ASN A 150 -16.33 -21.15 2.27
N ASP A 151 -15.10 -21.55 2.62
CA ASP A 151 -14.75 -21.86 4.00
C ASP A 151 -14.31 -20.54 4.67
N TYR A 152 -14.72 -20.33 5.92
CA TYR A 152 -14.42 -19.11 6.67
C TYR A 152 -13.42 -19.43 7.77
N ALA A 153 -12.38 -18.62 7.94
CA ALA A 153 -11.32 -18.88 8.89
C ALA A 153 -10.89 -17.64 9.67
N ILE A 154 -10.37 -17.90 10.86
CA ILE A 154 -9.78 -16.89 11.75
C ILE A 154 -8.32 -17.24 11.99
N VAL A 155 -7.47 -16.22 12.00
CA VAL A 155 -6.04 -16.35 12.31
C VAL A 155 -5.84 -16.63 13.80
N THR A 156 -5.19 -17.74 14.15
CA THR A 156 -4.94 -18.15 15.54
C THR A 156 -3.50 -17.90 15.99
N LYS A 157 -2.59 -17.70 15.03
CA LYS A 157 -1.19 -17.29 15.21
C LYS A 157 -0.85 -16.35 14.06
N THR A 158 0.05 -15.39 14.27
CA THR A 158 0.51 -14.49 13.19
C THR A 158 0.74 -15.26 11.89
N ALA A 159 0.09 -14.85 10.82
CA ALA A 159 0.03 -15.62 9.59
C ALA A 159 0.49 -14.79 8.39
N GLU A 160 1.42 -15.31 7.60
CA GLU A 160 1.81 -14.68 6.34
C GLU A 160 0.87 -15.13 5.22
N VAL A 161 0.32 -14.17 4.50
CA VAL A 161 -0.29 -14.41 3.19
C VAL A 161 0.79 -14.26 2.14
N ARG A 162 1.01 -15.31 1.36
CA ARG A 162 2.10 -15.46 0.41
C ARG A 162 1.56 -15.59 -1.02
N SER A 163 2.36 -15.21 -2.01
CA SER A 163 1.98 -15.34 -3.43
C SER A 163 1.95 -16.79 -3.90
N TRP A 164 2.67 -17.70 -3.21
CA TRP A 164 2.77 -19.13 -3.52
C TRP A 164 2.62 -20.01 -2.26
N PRO A 165 2.15 -21.27 -2.39
CA PRO A 165 1.94 -22.18 -1.26
C PRO A 165 3.26 -22.84 -0.82
N THR A 166 4.18 -22.06 -0.28
CA THR A 166 5.48 -22.54 0.22
C THR A 166 5.87 -21.81 1.50
N SER A 167 6.65 -22.47 2.35
CA SER A 167 7.31 -21.87 3.52
C SER A 167 8.74 -21.44 3.24
N ASP A 168 9.27 -21.72 2.06
CA ASP A 168 10.65 -21.38 1.72
C ASP A 168 10.80 -19.87 1.58
N PHE A 169 11.90 -19.35 2.13
CA PHE A 169 12.34 -17.97 1.93
C PHE A 169 12.87 -17.81 0.50
N VAL A 170 12.26 -16.94 -0.30
CA VAL A 170 12.71 -16.70 -1.68
C VAL A 170 13.12 -15.25 -1.87
N GLY A 171 14.41 -15.02 -2.12
CA GLY A 171 14.98 -13.71 -2.43
C GLY A 171 15.31 -13.54 -3.92
N TYR A 172 15.52 -12.31 -4.37
CA TYR A 172 15.98 -12.00 -5.74
C TYR A 172 17.51 -11.87 -5.87
N SER A 173 18.23 -12.06 -4.77
CA SER A 173 19.68 -12.22 -4.74
C SER A 173 20.11 -13.20 -3.65
N ALA A 174 21.34 -13.69 -3.72
CA ALA A 174 21.88 -14.61 -2.71
C ALA A 174 21.94 -14.02 -1.29
N ASN A 175 21.97 -12.68 -1.17
CA ASN A 175 22.04 -11.96 0.11
C ASN A 175 20.80 -11.11 0.35
N ASP A 176 19.69 -11.45 -0.32
CA ASP A 176 18.44 -10.74 -0.11
C ASP A 176 17.96 -10.92 1.32
N THR A 177 17.50 -9.85 1.95
CA THR A 177 16.96 -9.90 3.30
C THR A 177 15.44 -10.04 3.32
N ASP A 178 14.82 -9.88 2.15
CA ASP A 178 13.39 -9.79 2.00
C ASP A 178 12.88 -11.08 1.35
N ASP A 179 11.85 -11.67 1.95
CA ASP A 179 11.14 -12.80 1.35
C ASP A 179 10.11 -12.26 0.35
N GLU A 180 10.47 -12.31 -0.93
CA GLU A 180 9.72 -11.70 -2.02
C GLU A 180 8.36 -12.37 -2.28
N LEU A 181 8.08 -13.50 -1.62
CA LEU A 181 6.78 -14.15 -1.72
C LEU A 181 5.77 -13.65 -0.66
N VAL A 182 6.21 -12.99 0.41
CA VAL A 182 5.32 -12.46 1.46
C VAL A 182 4.57 -11.24 0.96
N LEU A 183 3.25 -11.26 1.06
CA LEU A 183 2.38 -10.16 0.63
C LEU A 183 1.89 -9.31 1.82
N VAL A 184 1.48 -9.96 2.90
CA VAL A 184 1.02 -9.31 4.14
C VAL A 184 1.09 -10.31 5.30
N ALA A 185 1.42 -9.84 6.51
CA ALA A 185 1.17 -10.59 7.73
C ALA A 185 -0.18 -10.19 8.36
N LEU A 186 -0.92 -11.19 8.84
CA LEU A 186 -2.20 -11.06 9.53
C LEU A 186 -1.99 -11.26 11.03
N ASN A 187 -2.67 -10.46 11.84
CA ASN A 187 -2.66 -10.58 13.29
C ASN A 187 -3.59 -11.70 13.76
N VAL A 188 -3.38 -12.17 14.99
CA VAL A 188 -4.35 -13.02 15.68
C VAL A 188 -5.73 -12.36 15.65
N ASN A 189 -6.74 -13.16 15.35
CA ASN A 189 -8.15 -12.78 15.14
C ASN A 189 -8.47 -12.02 13.84
N ASP A 190 -7.49 -11.79 12.95
CA ASP A 190 -7.82 -11.28 11.62
C ASP A 190 -8.61 -12.32 10.80
N PRO A 191 -9.58 -11.88 9.98
CA PRO A 191 -10.41 -12.77 9.18
C PRO A 191 -9.75 -13.21 7.87
N PHE A 192 -10.06 -14.44 7.46
CA PHE A 192 -9.68 -14.97 6.15
C PHE A 192 -10.82 -15.77 5.51
N VAL A 193 -11.01 -15.65 4.20
CA VAL A 193 -11.99 -16.44 3.43
C VAL A 193 -11.24 -17.37 2.50
N ILE A 194 -11.40 -18.68 2.71
CA ILE A 194 -10.71 -19.74 1.97
C ILE A 194 -11.53 -20.12 0.72
N ARG A 195 -10.84 -20.22 -0.42
CA ARG A 195 -11.43 -20.70 -1.69
C ARG A 195 -10.63 -21.79 -2.39
N GLN A 196 -9.39 -22.02 -2.02
CA GLN A 196 -8.65 -23.15 -2.55
C GLN A 196 -7.69 -23.69 -1.51
N ARG A 197 -7.19 -24.91 -1.74
CA ARG A 197 -6.13 -25.53 -0.95
C ARG A 197 -5.04 -26.08 -1.86
N ALA A 198 -3.88 -26.33 -1.26
CA ALA A 198 -2.82 -27.12 -1.85
C ALA A 198 -2.09 -27.89 -0.75
N GLU A 199 -1.65 -29.11 -1.04
CA GLU A 199 -0.69 -29.84 -0.22
C GLU A 199 0.68 -29.78 -0.90
N VAL A 200 1.66 -29.20 -0.21
CA VAL A 200 3.04 -29.03 -0.69
C VAL A 200 3.96 -29.52 0.42
N ASP A 201 4.80 -30.49 0.10
CA ASP A 201 5.78 -31.09 1.03
C ASP A 201 5.18 -31.52 2.38
N GLY A 202 4.00 -32.16 2.34
CA GLY A 202 3.28 -32.65 3.51
C GLY A 202 2.58 -31.57 4.34
N LYS A 203 2.67 -30.29 3.94
CA LYS A 203 1.97 -29.17 4.58
C LYS A 203 0.75 -28.76 3.76
N THR A 204 -0.33 -28.38 4.45
CA THR A 204 -1.52 -27.82 3.80
C THR A 204 -1.49 -26.30 3.82
N TYR A 205 -1.75 -25.71 2.67
CA TYR A 205 -1.94 -24.26 2.48
C TYR A 205 -3.35 -23.98 1.97
N TYR A 206 -3.91 -22.85 2.40
CA TYR A 206 -5.19 -22.34 1.92
C TYR A 206 -4.98 -21.07 1.10
N TRP A 207 -5.57 -21.01 -0.08
CA TRP A 207 -5.64 -19.80 -0.88
C TRP A 207 -6.97 -19.09 -0.66
N GLY A 208 -6.95 -17.78 -0.56
CA GLY A 208 -8.14 -17.01 -0.24
C GLY A 208 -7.93 -15.51 -0.18
N TYR A 209 -8.79 -14.86 0.59
CA TYR A 209 -8.90 -13.41 0.72
C TYR A 209 -8.67 -13.01 2.19
N CYS A 210 -7.74 -12.11 2.43
CA CYS A 210 -7.84 -11.17 3.55
C CYS A 210 -8.41 -9.84 3.03
N ASP A 211 -8.60 -8.86 3.90
CA ASP A 211 -9.22 -7.59 3.56
C ASP A 211 -8.42 -6.75 2.54
N THR A 212 -7.12 -7.01 2.40
CA THR A 212 -6.23 -6.20 1.57
C THR A 212 -5.57 -6.92 0.39
N VAL A 213 -5.40 -8.24 0.43
CA VAL A 213 -4.79 -9.02 -0.66
C VAL A 213 -5.43 -10.43 -0.76
N THR A 214 -5.08 -11.13 -1.82
CA THR A 214 -5.37 -12.56 -1.99
C THR A 214 -4.09 -13.35 -2.08
N GLY A 215 -4.04 -14.54 -1.47
CA GLY A 215 -2.85 -15.38 -1.49
C GLY A 215 -3.00 -16.63 -0.65
N TRP A 216 -1.89 -17.31 -0.44
CA TRP A 216 -1.77 -18.57 0.29
C TRP A 216 -1.38 -18.34 1.76
N VAL A 217 -2.04 -19.01 2.68
CA VAL A 217 -1.72 -19.02 4.11
C VAL A 217 -1.51 -20.46 4.58
N SER A 218 -0.58 -20.68 5.51
CA SER A 218 -0.43 -21.99 6.16
C SER A 218 -1.69 -22.36 6.93
N SER A 219 -2.18 -23.59 6.75
CA SER A 219 -3.34 -24.11 7.49
C SER A 219 -3.11 -24.28 8.99
N GLU A 220 -1.85 -24.21 9.46
CA GLU A 220 -1.49 -24.29 10.88
C GLU A 220 -1.74 -22.98 11.62
N ASN A 221 -1.80 -21.86 10.88
CA ASN A 221 -1.94 -20.52 11.46
C ASN A 221 -3.38 -20.00 11.45
N VAL A 222 -4.30 -20.73 10.81
CA VAL A 222 -5.72 -20.39 10.73
C VAL A 222 -6.59 -21.54 11.19
N ALA A 223 -7.77 -21.22 11.74
CA ALA A 223 -8.77 -22.18 12.16
C ALA A 223 -10.08 -21.94 11.41
N ILE A 224 -10.69 -23.01 10.91
CA ILE A 224 -11.89 -22.96 10.07
C ILE A 224 -13.14 -22.91 10.96
N CYS A 225 -13.93 -21.86 10.82
CA CYS A 225 -15.24 -21.70 11.44
C CYS A 225 -16.25 -22.68 10.87
N GLN A 226 -17.29 -23.00 11.64
CA GLN A 226 -18.37 -23.88 11.21
C GLN A 226 -19.18 -23.25 10.05
N ASP A 227 -19.37 -21.93 10.09
CA ASP A 227 -20.14 -21.15 9.13
C ASP A 227 -19.72 -19.67 9.10
N LYS A 228 -20.42 -18.88 8.28
CA LYS A 228 -20.18 -17.44 8.15
C LYS A 228 -20.58 -16.66 9.41
N ASP A 229 -21.58 -17.12 10.16
CA ASP A 229 -22.11 -16.39 11.30
C ASP A 229 -21.13 -16.47 12.49
N GLU A 230 -20.58 -17.66 12.77
CA GLU A 230 -19.49 -17.83 13.72
C GLU A 230 -18.26 -16.99 13.32
N TRP A 231 -17.94 -16.97 12.02
CA TRP A 231 -16.84 -16.15 11.52
C TRP A 231 -17.08 -14.65 11.74
N LEU A 232 -18.25 -14.11 11.38
CA LEU A 232 -18.59 -12.70 11.65
C LEU A 232 -18.58 -12.39 13.15
N GLU A 233 -19.07 -13.31 13.97
CA GLU A 233 -19.09 -13.17 15.41
C GLU A 233 -17.68 -13.14 16.03
N ALA A 234 -16.70 -13.84 15.45
CA ALA A 234 -15.34 -13.87 15.97
C ALA A 234 -14.58 -12.52 15.82
N TRP A 235 -14.69 -11.85 14.67
CA TRP A 235 -13.83 -10.69 14.35
C TRP A 235 -14.57 -9.38 14.09
N GLN A 236 -15.82 -9.42 13.62
CA GLN A 236 -16.49 -8.21 13.14
C GLN A 236 -16.91 -7.34 14.32
N VAL A 237 -16.49 -6.08 14.28
CA VAL A 237 -16.82 -5.03 15.25
C VAL A 237 -17.40 -3.82 14.53
N LYS A 238 -18.23 -3.04 15.23
CA LYS A 238 -18.71 -1.74 14.74
C LYS A 238 -17.77 -0.64 15.21
N THR A 239 -17.55 0.37 14.37
CA THR A 239 -16.60 1.45 14.69
C THR A 239 -16.98 2.23 15.96
N SER A 240 -18.28 2.34 16.26
CA SER A 240 -18.80 2.98 17.46
C SER A 240 -18.86 2.08 18.71
N ALA A 241 -18.61 0.78 18.59
CA ALA A 241 -18.77 -0.17 19.69
C ALA A 241 -17.60 -0.12 20.70
N LYS A 242 -17.87 -0.64 21.89
CA LYS A 242 -16.96 -0.65 23.06
C LYS A 242 -16.90 -2.02 23.73
N ASP A 243 -17.24 -3.07 22.99
CA ASP A 243 -17.27 -4.48 23.39
C ASP A 243 -16.05 -5.27 22.88
N PHE A 244 -14.95 -4.58 22.61
CA PHE A 244 -13.69 -5.16 22.16
C PHE A 244 -12.50 -4.35 22.67
N VAL A 245 -11.31 -4.93 22.60
CA VAL A 245 -10.03 -4.26 22.88
C VAL A 245 -9.19 -4.16 21.61
N VAL A 246 -8.40 -3.10 21.53
CA VAL A 246 -7.37 -2.88 20.50
C VAL A 246 -6.00 -2.81 21.17
N VAL A 247 -5.03 -3.57 20.69
CA VAL A 247 -3.63 -3.50 21.17
C VAL A 247 -2.97 -2.25 20.59
N THR A 248 -2.50 -1.35 21.47
CA THR A 248 -1.94 -0.03 21.09
C THR A 248 -0.43 0.13 21.37
N GLN A 249 0.23 -0.96 21.80
CA GLN A 249 1.69 -1.11 21.91
C GLN A 249 2.23 -2.11 20.87
N ASP A 250 3.55 -2.28 20.77
CA ASP A 250 4.23 -3.23 19.87
C ASP A 250 3.64 -4.65 19.93
N ARG A 251 3.65 -5.29 21.10
CA ARG A 251 3.12 -6.64 21.27
C ARG A 251 2.77 -6.94 22.72
N ILE A 252 1.85 -7.89 22.90
CA ILE A 252 1.50 -8.50 24.18
C ILE A 252 1.64 -10.01 24.00
N THR A 253 2.33 -10.69 24.91
CA THR A 253 2.30 -12.15 24.99
C THR A 253 1.38 -12.54 26.14
N LEU A 254 0.37 -13.37 25.87
CA LEU A 254 -0.51 -13.86 26.93
C LEU A 254 0.26 -14.73 27.92
N GLU A 255 0.05 -14.46 29.21
CA GLU A 255 0.76 -15.12 30.31
C GLU A 255 0.66 -16.65 30.25
N PRO A 256 1.73 -17.38 30.59
CA PRO A 256 1.69 -18.83 30.74
C PRO A 256 0.75 -19.23 31.88
N ASN A 257 0.20 -20.44 31.76
CA ASN A 257 -0.62 -21.02 32.81
C ASN A 257 -0.20 -22.47 33.05
N THR A 258 -0.07 -22.84 34.31
CA THR A 258 0.32 -24.19 34.75
C THR A 258 -0.88 -25.13 34.91
N TYR A 259 -2.11 -24.63 34.78
CA TYR A 259 -3.34 -25.39 35.03
C TYR A 259 -4.20 -25.51 33.76
N GLY A 260 -4.29 -26.74 33.23
CA GLY A 260 -5.20 -27.09 32.13
C GLY A 260 -4.83 -26.51 30.77
N ALA A 261 -5.75 -26.64 29.81
CA ALA A 261 -5.58 -26.19 28.41
C ALA A 261 -5.94 -24.70 28.23
N TYR A 262 -5.35 -23.83 29.05
CA TYR A 262 -5.50 -22.38 28.94
C TYR A 262 -4.73 -21.84 27.72
N PRO A 263 -5.27 -20.88 26.96
CA PRO A 263 -4.56 -20.26 25.84
C PRO A 263 -3.41 -19.36 26.34
N SER A 264 -2.20 -19.93 26.46
CA SER A 264 -0.97 -19.21 26.77
C SER A 264 -0.12 -18.90 25.53
N ASP A 265 0.84 -17.99 25.70
CA ASP A 265 1.91 -17.71 24.72
C ASP A 265 1.40 -17.22 23.34
N ILE A 266 0.14 -16.79 23.29
CA ILE A 266 -0.44 -16.13 22.13
C ILE A 266 0.12 -14.72 22.06
N LYS A 267 0.77 -14.40 20.96
CA LYS A 267 1.27 -13.06 20.67
C LYS A 267 0.19 -12.22 20.01
N LEU A 268 -0.19 -11.14 20.67
CA LEU A 268 -1.09 -10.12 20.16
C LEU A 268 -0.24 -8.93 19.73
N ASN A 269 -0.04 -8.77 18.41
CA ASN A 269 0.77 -7.68 17.86
C ASN A 269 -0.01 -6.36 17.87
N PHE A 270 0.70 -5.25 17.65
CA PHE A 270 0.15 -3.93 17.41
C PHE A 270 -1.04 -3.98 16.43
N SER A 271 -2.15 -3.33 16.81
CA SER A 271 -3.44 -3.33 16.10
C SER A 271 -4.22 -4.66 16.06
N SER A 272 -3.89 -5.62 16.93
CA SER A 272 -4.75 -6.79 17.17
C SER A 272 -6.07 -6.37 17.85
N ILE A 273 -7.17 -7.02 17.46
CA ILE A 273 -8.52 -6.69 17.93
C ILE A 273 -9.18 -7.95 18.45
N LEU A 274 -9.63 -7.93 19.71
CA LEU A 274 -10.30 -9.07 20.36
C LEU A 274 -11.59 -8.60 21.03
N LYS A 275 -12.66 -9.39 20.92
CA LYS A 275 -13.91 -9.09 21.64
C LYS A 275 -13.74 -9.28 23.14
N LEU A 276 -14.36 -8.40 23.90
CA LEU A 276 -14.49 -8.53 25.35
C LEU A 276 -15.56 -9.60 25.66
N VAL A 277 -15.34 -10.33 26.75
CA VAL A 277 -16.36 -11.20 27.32
C VAL A 277 -17.40 -10.33 28.03
N SER A 278 -18.68 -10.63 27.84
CA SER A 278 -19.77 -9.90 28.49
C SER A 278 -19.71 -10.09 30.00
N GLU A 279 -20.10 -9.09 30.79
CA GLU A 279 -20.01 -9.14 32.26
C GLU A 279 -20.72 -10.37 32.86
N SER A 280 -21.85 -10.79 32.29
CA SER A 280 -22.59 -11.98 32.73
C SER A 280 -21.89 -13.30 32.42
N ASP A 281 -20.99 -13.32 31.44
CA ASP A 281 -20.29 -14.51 30.97
C ASP A 281 -18.86 -14.61 31.52
N ILE A 282 -18.40 -13.62 32.30
CA ILE A 282 -17.06 -13.65 32.91
C ILE A 282 -17.04 -14.76 33.99
N PRO A 283 -16.22 -15.81 33.83
CA PRO A 283 -16.10 -16.83 34.85
C PRO A 283 -15.38 -16.27 36.08
N LYS A 284 -15.72 -16.81 37.26
CA LYS A 284 -15.09 -16.40 38.53
C LYS A 284 -13.55 -16.58 38.49
N ASN A 285 -13.09 -17.65 37.86
CA ASN A 285 -11.69 -18.00 37.73
C ASN A 285 -11.40 -18.46 36.30
N ILE A 286 -10.23 -18.08 35.77
CA ILE A 286 -9.73 -18.49 34.46
C ILE A 286 -8.36 -19.14 34.69
N GLY A 287 -8.31 -20.47 34.57
CA GLY A 287 -7.12 -21.26 34.85
C GLY A 287 -6.49 -20.93 36.21
N GLU A 288 -7.27 -21.14 37.29
CA GLU A 288 -6.91 -20.87 38.69
C GLU A 288 -6.58 -19.41 39.06
N ARG A 289 -6.72 -18.46 38.13
CA ARG A 289 -6.53 -17.03 38.39
C ARG A 289 -7.88 -16.31 38.49
N GLY A 290 -8.00 -15.38 39.44
CA GLY A 290 -9.12 -14.43 39.50
C GLY A 290 -9.01 -13.36 38.40
N THR A 291 -10.11 -12.67 38.11
CA THR A 291 -10.23 -11.74 36.96
C THR A 291 -9.85 -10.29 37.26
N TRP A 292 -9.49 -9.95 38.49
CA TRP A 292 -9.13 -8.57 38.88
C TRP A 292 -7.94 -8.04 38.09
N ASN A 293 -7.96 -6.76 37.71
CA ASN A 293 -6.90 -6.07 36.94
C ASN A 293 -6.58 -6.75 35.59
N ASN A 294 -7.59 -7.33 34.94
CA ASN A 294 -7.46 -7.94 33.61
C ASN A 294 -8.65 -7.57 32.72
N TYR A 295 -8.38 -7.33 31.44
CA TYR A 295 -9.39 -7.38 30.40
C TYR A 295 -9.67 -8.83 30.03
N ILE A 296 -10.94 -9.24 30.10
CA ILE A 296 -11.36 -10.60 29.78
C ILE A 296 -11.81 -10.65 28.34
N VAL A 297 -11.11 -11.42 27.51
CA VAL A 297 -11.27 -11.42 26.05
C VAL A 297 -11.53 -12.81 25.51
N TYR A 298 -12.19 -12.86 24.36
CA TYR A 298 -12.25 -14.04 23.53
C TYR A 298 -11.03 -14.09 22.61
N VAL A 299 -10.30 -15.21 22.64
CA VAL A 299 -9.16 -15.48 21.75
C VAL A 299 -9.48 -16.65 20.82
N PRO A 300 -9.10 -16.57 19.55
CA PRO A 300 -9.29 -17.65 18.60
C PRO A 300 -8.23 -18.74 18.85
N THR A 301 -8.67 -19.99 18.95
CA THR A 301 -7.80 -21.17 19.04
C THR A 301 -8.16 -22.18 17.95
N ARG A 302 -7.24 -23.12 17.71
CA ARG A 302 -7.34 -24.12 16.66
C ARG A 302 -7.31 -25.51 17.28
N THR A 303 -8.31 -26.32 16.98
CA THR A 303 -8.31 -27.74 17.38
C THR A 303 -7.32 -28.54 16.52
N ASP A 304 -7.02 -29.78 16.93
CA ASP A 304 -6.19 -30.70 16.14
C ASP A 304 -6.79 -30.97 14.74
N SER A 305 -8.12 -30.93 14.62
CA SER A 305 -8.83 -31.05 13.34
C SER A 305 -8.86 -29.76 12.51
N GLY A 306 -8.21 -28.69 12.97
CA GLY A 306 -8.14 -27.39 12.29
C GLY A 306 -9.41 -26.55 12.36
N LYS A 307 -10.29 -26.84 13.32
CA LYS A 307 -11.53 -26.07 13.53
C LYS A 307 -11.30 -24.93 14.51
N TYR A 308 -12.05 -23.84 14.30
CA TYR A 308 -12.11 -22.71 15.20
C TYR A 308 -12.69 -23.14 16.54
N GLU A 309 -12.02 -22.74 17.62
CA GLU A 309 -12.55 -22.81 18.97
C GLU A 309 -12.27 -21.48 19.65
N ARG A 310 -13.31 -20.84 20.18
CA ARG A 310 -13.19 -19.62 20.95
C ARG A 310 -12.88 -19.94 22.41
N LYS A 311 -11.81 -19.37 22.96
CA LYS A 311 -11.46 -19.50 24.38
C LYS A 311 -11.46 -18.16 25.09
N ILE A 312 -11.67 -18.18 26.40
CA ILE A 312 -11.52 -17.01 27.25
C ILE A 312 -10.06 -16.89 27.69
N ALA A 313 -9.51 -15.69 27.58
CA ALA A 313 -8.18 -15.34 28.05
C ALA A 313 -8.17 -13.99 28.76
N MET A 314 -7.03 -13.65 29.36
CA MET A 314 -6.82 -12.41 30.09
C MET A 314 -5.69 -11.59 29.48
N ILE A 315 -5.92 -10.29 29.35
CA ILE A 315 -4.88 -9.29 29.11
C ILE A 315 -4.73 -8.46 30.38
N SER A 316 -3.54 -8.45 30.97
CA SER A 316 -3.25 -7.68 32.19
C SER A 316 -3.46 -6.18 31.98
N GLU A 317 -4.02 -5.48 32.98
CA GLU A 317 -4.38 -4.06 32.91
C GLU A 317 -3.21 -3.11 32.60
N HIS A 318 -1.98 -3.51 32.91
CA HIS A 318 -0.78 -2.69 32.69
C HIS A 318 -0.36 -2.58 31.20
N PHE A 319 -0.91 -3.41 30.32
CA PHE A 319 -0.65 -3.31 28.90
C PHE A 319 -1.43 -2.16 28.27
N ASP A 320 -0.81 -1.46 27.32
CA ASP A 320 -1.43 -0.38 26.56
C ASP A 320 -2.44 -0.94 25.54
N VAL A 321 -3.71 -1.00 25.96
CA VAL A 321 -4.85 -1.34 25.13
C VAL A 321 -5.93 -0.25 25.19
N SER A 322 -6.80 -0.21 24.17
CA SER A 322 -7.99 0.65 24.13
C SER A 322 -9.26 -0.20 24.12
N VAL A 323 -10.24 0.16 24.95
CA VAL A 323 -11.61 -0.40 24.86
C VAL A 323 -12.36 0.31 23.72
N GLY A 324 -12.69 -0.47 22.69
CA GLY A 324 -13.09 0.00 21.38
C GLY A 324 -11.95 0.72 20.63
N PHE A 325 -12.26 1.23 19.44
CA PHE A 325 -11.28 2.00 18.66
C PHE A 325 -10.85 3.28 19.40
N VAL A 326 -9.58 3.63 19.20
CA VAL A 326 -8.98 4.88 19.68
C VAL A 326 -9.60 6.04 18.91
N PRO A 327 -10.03 7.15 19.55
CA PRO A 327 -10.50 8.33 18.83
C PRO A 327 -9.43 8.85 17.86
N MET A 328 -9.80 9.10 16.61
CA MET A 328 -8.87 9.51 15.57
C MET A 328 -8.49 10.99 15.73
N THR A 329 -7.57 11.31 16.64
CA THR A 329 -7.03 12.66 16.89
C THR A 329 -5.55 12.72 16.47
N GLN A 330 -4.98 13.92 16.29
CA GLN A 330 -3.55 14.04 16.01
C GLN A 330 -2.69 13.49 17.16
N ALA A 331 -3.08 13.76 18.42
CA ALA A 331 -2.39 13.27 19.60
C ALA A 331 -2.37 11.73 19.65
N ASN A 332 -3.51 11.08 19.38
CA ASN A 332 -3.59 9.62 19.38
C ASN A 332 -2.84 8.99 18.21
N LEU A 333 -2.97 9.55 17.00
CA LEU A 333 -2.22 9.05 15.83
C LEU A 333 -0.70 9.18 16.05
N LEU A 334 -0.25 10.29 16.66
CA LEU A 334 1.15 10.46 17.05
C LEU A 334 1.55 9.38 18.06
N LYS A 335 0.84 9.20 19.18
CA LYS A 335 1.14 8.15 20.17
C LYS A 335 1.26 6.77 19.52
N LEU A 336 0.29 6.40 18.67
CA LEU A 336 0.27 5.13 17.94
C LEU A 336 1.45 5.00 16.96
N SER A 337 1.85 6.07 16.29
CA SER A 337 2.98 6.05 15.33
C SER A 337 4.34 5.81 15.99
N PHE A 338 4.45 6.08 17.30
CA PHE A 338 5.65 5.85 18.11
C PHE A 338 5.62 4.51 18.86
N ALA A 339 4.50 3.77 18.86
CA ALA A 339 4.31 2.53 19.62
C ALA A 339 5.31 1.41 19.27
N CYS A 340 5.91 1.48 18.08
CA CYS A 340 6.88 0.51 17.57
C CYS A 340 8.23 1.15 17.23
N LEU A 341 8.56 2.33 17.77
CA LEU A 341 9.83 3.01 17.48
C LEU A 341 11.03 2.10 17.81
N GLY A 342 11.94 1.92 16.85
CA GLY A 342 13.11 1.05 16.98
C GLY A 342 12.86 -0.42 16.64
N ASN A 343 11.63 -0.83 16.35
CA ASN A 343 11.35 -2.20 15.88
C ASN A 343 12.01 -2.48 14.54
N ARG A 344 12.32 -3.75 14.28
CA ARG A 344 12.95 -4.26 13.06
C ARG A 344 12.01 -4.12 11.85
N TYR A 345 12.50 -3.70 10.69
CA TYR A 345 11.77 -3.77 9.42
C TYR A 345 11.57 -5.22 8.99
N GLY A 346 10.35 -5.56 8.54
CA GLY A 346 9.98 -6.85 7.96
C GLY A 346 9.19 -6.67 6.67
N TRP A 347 9.82 -6.95 5.52
CA TRP A 347 9.17 -6.93 4.21
C TRP A 347 7.90 -7.78 4.19
N GLY A 348 6.78 -7.21 3.72
CA GLY A 348 5.55 -7.99 3.68
C GLY A 348 4.93 -8.27 5.05
N GLY A 349 5.58 -7.89 6.17
CA GLY A 349 5.24 -8.31 7.52
C GLY A 349 5.99 -9.54 8.04
N MET A 350 7.03 -10.00 7.32
CA MET A 350 7.91 -11.07 7.80
C MET A 350 8.56 -10.74 9.15
N LEU A 351 9.13 -11.74 9.83
CA LEU A 351 9.78 -11.61 11.16
C LEU A 351 8.81 -11.17 12.27
N GLU A 352 7.49 -11.35 12.09
CA GLU A 352 6.47 -10.79 12.99
C GLU A 352 6.64 -9.27 13.18
N SER A 353 6.93 -8.56 12.09
CA SER A 353 7.10 -7.12 12.10
C SER A 353 6.29 -6.42 11.00
N MET A 354 6.65 -5.20 10.65
CA MET A 354 5.96 -4.36 9.69
C MET A 354 6.93 -3.87 8.60
N ASP A 355 6.35 -3.47 7.47
CA ASP A 355 7.02 -2.58 6.52
C ASP A 355 6.42 -1.17 6.59
N CYS A 356 6.95 -0.26 5.76
CA CYS A 356 6.52 1.13 5.71
C CYS A 356 5.00 1.31 5.64
N SER A 357 4.32 0.51 4.82
CA SER A 357 2.88 0.59 4.56
C SER A 357 2.04 -0.21 5.58
N MET A 358 2.60 -1.24 6.20
CA MET A 358 1.96 -1.91 7.34
C MET A 358 1.97 -1.02 8.58
N LEU A 359 3.06 -0.26 8.83
CA LEU A 359 3.11 0.68 9.94
C LEU A 359 1.99 1.74 9.81
N THR A 360 1.88 2.40 8.64
CA THR A 360 0.81 3.37 8.39
C THR A 360 -0.56 2.72 8.58
N ARG A 361 -0.78 1.54 7.98
CA ARG A 361 -2.05 0.82 8.10
C ARG A 361 -2.40 0.50 9.55
N ASN A 362 -1.47 -0.01 10.35
CA ASN A 362 -1.74 -0.44 11.72
C ASN A 362 -2.02 0.76 12.64
N VAL A 363 -1.35 1.90 12.44
CA VAL A 363 -1.65 3.16 13.14
C VAL A 363 -3.11 3.58 12.91
N TYR A 364 -3.55 3.62 11.65
CA TYR A 364 -4.93 4.01 11.32
C TYR A 364 -5.96 2.92 11.69
N LYS A 365 -5.60 1.63 11.60
CA LYS A 365 -6.45 0.49 12.00
C LYS A 365 -6.85 0.56 13.48
N CYS A 366 -5.97 1.07 14.34
CA CYS A 366 -6.28 1.25 15.77
C CYS A 366 -7.42 2.26 16.00
N CYS A 367 -7.68 3.13 15.04
CA CYS A 367 -8.79 4.09 15.04
C CYS A 367 -10.03 3.60 14.28
N GLY A 368 -10.02 2.37 13.76
CA GLY A 368 -11.08 1.81 12.92
C GLY A 368 -10.98 2.21 11.44
N PHE A 369 -9.95 2.96 11.03
CA PHE A 369 -9.76 3.39 9.65
C PHE A 369 -8.90 2.39 8.88
N VAL A 370 -9.45 1.75 7.85
CA VAL A 370 -8.79 0.63 7.15
C VAL A 370 -8.11 1.10 5.87
N LEU A 371 -6.78 1.07 5.86
CA LEU A 371 -5.97 1.41 4.69
C LEU A 371 -5.71 0.19 3.77
N PRO A 372 -5.55 0.42 2.46
CA PRO A 372 -5.01 -0.56 1.52
C PRO A 372 -3.62 -1.06 1.92
N ARG A 373 -3.20 -2.21 1.38
CA ARG A 373 -1.91 -2.83 1.73
C ARG A 373 -0.70 -2.06 1.23
N ASN A 374 -0.66 -1.73 -0.06
CA ASN A 374 0.57 -1.26 -0.71
C ASN A 374 0.64 0.26 -0.78
N THR A 375 1.85 0.83 -0.71
CA THR A 375 2.14 2.28 -0.81
C THR A 375 1.42 2.98 -1.97
N ASN A 376 1.35 2.36 -3.15
CA ASN A 376 0.63 2.91 -4.31
C ASN A 376 -0.90 2.80 -4.19
N TRP A 377 -1.40 1.81 -3.45
CA TRP A 377 -2.83 1.61 -3.22
C TRP A 377 -3.36 2.53 -2.12
N GLN A 378 -2.56 2.76 -1.07
CA GLN A 378 -2.90 3.69 0.01
C GLN A 378 -3.10 5.12 -0.52
N GLN A 379 -2.34 5.53 -1.52
CA GLN A 379 -2.52 6.81 -2.21
C GLN A 379 -3.87 6.98 -2.94
N ALA A 380 -4.61 5.89 -3.14
CA ALA A 380 -5.93 5.89 -3.77
C ALA A 380 -7.06 5.88 -2.73
N ILE A 381 -6.75 5.87 -1.43
CA ILE A 381 -7.77 5.96 -0.38
C ILE A 381 -8.61 7.24 -0.55
N PRO A 382 -9.95 7.17 -0.38
CA PRO A 382 -10.78 8.37 -0.35
C PRO A 382 -10.31 9.32 0.75
N GLY A 383 -9.86 10.51 0.36
CA GLY A 383 -9.29 11.51 1.26
C GLY A 383 -8.80 12.74 0.49
N THR A 384 -8.22 13.71 1.20
CA THR A 384 -7.66 14.89 0.55
C THR A 384 -6.24 14.58 0.11
N ARG A 385 -6.09 14.28 -1.18
CA ARG A 385 -4.77 14.10 -1.80
C ARG A 385 -4.23 15.44 -2.29
N THR A 386 -3.03 15.78 -1.87
CA THR A 386 -2.25 16.90 -2.40
C THR A 386 -1.12 16.37 -3.26
N ASP A 387 -1.05 16.83 -4.50
CA ASP A 387 0.05 16.48 -5.42
C ASP A 387 1.30 17.30 -5.07
N LEU A 388 2.42 16.60 -4.90
CA LEU A 388 3.73 17.19 -4.59
C LEU A 388 4.73 16.99 -5.74
N GLU A 389 4.37 16.19 -6.76
CA GLU A 389 5.28 15.87 -7.85
C GLU A 389 5.65 17.13 -8.65
N GLY A 390 6.94 17.32 -8.91
CA GLY A 390 7.46 18.46 -9.69
C GLY A 390 7.48 19.81 -8.98
N LYS A 391 7.03 19.90 -7.72
CA LYS A 391 7.17 21.10 -6.88
C LYS A 391 8.60 21.23 -6.35
N THR A 392 9.02 22.48 -6.13
CA THR A 392 10.27 22.83 -5.42
C THR A 392 10.19 22.42 -3.96
N ASP A 393 11.35 22.32 -3.30
CA ASP A 393 11.43 21.96 -1.88
C ASP A 393 10.75 23.04 -1.00
N GLU A 394 10.88 24.32 -1.37
CA GLU A 394 10.21 25.44 -0.70
C GLU A 394 8.68 25.35 -0.81
N GLU A 395 8.16 25.07 -2.01
CA GLU A 395 6.71 24.89 -2.22
C GLU A 395 6.18 23.68 -1.45
N LYS A 396 6.95 22.59 -1.39
CA LYS A 396 6.56 21.40 -0.62
C LYS A 396 6.53 21.69 0.86
N MET A 397 7.55 22.34 1.42
CA MET A 397 7.55 22.69 2.83
C MET A 397 6.41 23.64 3.18
N ALA A 398 6.13 24.66 2.37
CA ALA A 398 4.99 25.56 2.57
C ALA A 398 3.64 24.81 2.60
N ILE A 399 3.51 23.72 1.84
CA ILE A 399 2.33 22.83 1.89
C ILE A 399 2.34 22.01 3.17
N LEU A 400 3.43 21.29 3.44
CA LEU A 400 3.54 20.34 4.55
C LEU A 400 3.37 21.00 5.92
N GLU A 401 3.91 22.20 6.10
CA GLU A 401 3.78 22.94 7.35
C GLU A 401 2.33 23.19 7.75
N ASN A 402 1.38 23.18 6.82
CA ASN A 402 -0.03 23.40 7.08
C ASN A 402 -0.84 22.09 7.14
N MET A 403 -0.18 20.94 7.02
CA MET A 403 -0.83 19.64 7.13
C MET A 403 -0.89 19.17 8.59
N PRO A 404 -1.95 18.45 8.98
CA PRO A 404 -2.04 17.86 10.31
C PRO A 404 -0.94 16.81 10.51
N ALA A 405 -0.57 16.59 11.76
CA ALA A 405 0.29 15.48 12.14
C ALA A 405 -0.33 14.13 11.70
N CYS A 406 0.56 13.18 11.45
CA CYS A 406 0.31 11.87 10.84
C CYS A 406 -0.28 11.90 9.42
N THR A 407 -0.21 13.03 8.70
CA THR A 407 -0.47 13.06 7.25
C THR A 407 0.44 12.05 6.54
N MET A 408 -0.14 11.20 5.69
CA MET A 408 0.65 10.20 4.96
C MET A 408 1.38 10.85 3.80
N LEU A 409 2.70 10.69 3.77
CA LEU A 409 3.56 11.16 2.69
C LEU A 409 4.03 9.99 1.84
N TYR A 410 4.23 10.24 0.55
CA TYR A 410 4.57 9.22 -0.43
C TYR A 410 5.71 9.65 -1.32
N MET A 411 6.62 8.70 -1.55
CA MET A 411 7.59 8.73 -2.65
C MET A 411 7.65 7.34 -3.30
N PRO A 412 8.26 7.18 -4.48
CA PRO A 412 8.31 5.88 -5.15
C PRO A 412 8.97 4.82 -4.26
N GLY A 413 8.17 3.83 -3.82
CA GLY A 413 8.61 2.71 -3.00
C GLY A 413 8.57 2.93 -1.48
N HIS A 414 8.07 4.07 -0.97
CA HIS A 414 8.03 4.34 0.48
C HIS A 414 6.83 5.20 0.89
N THR A 415 6.29 4.93 2.08
CA THR A 415 5.28 5.78 2.75
C THR A 415 5.68 6.08 4.18
N MET A 416 5.25 7.23 4.68
CA MET A 416 5.73 7.82 5.94
C MET A 416 4.60 8.61 6.60
N LEU A 417 4.64 8.76 7.92
CA LEU A 417 3.75 9.62 8.67
C LEU A 417 4.46 10.94 8.99
N TYR A 418 3.92 12.05 8.49
CA TYR A 418 4.41 13.39 8.80
C TYR A 418 4.19 13.74 10.26
N LEU A 419 5.24 14.13 11.00
CA LEU A 419 5.14 14.48 12.42
C LEU A 419 4.87 15.97 12.63
N GLY A 420 5.44 16.79 11.75
CA GLY A 420 5.45 18.25 11.87
C GLY A 420 6.75 18.81 11.30
N SER A 421 6.97 20.11 11.51
CA SER A 421 8.21 20.77 11.13
C SER A 421 8.80 21.59 12.26
N GLU A 422 10.11 21.78 12.19
CA GLU A 422 10.84 22.65 13.09
C GLU A 422 12.00 23.31 12.33
N ASN A 423 12.18 24.61 12.54
CA ASN A 423 13.23 25.40 11.88
C ASN A 423 13.28 25.23 10.35
N GLY A 424 12.10 25.08 9.71
CA GLY A 424 11.98 24.87 8.26
C GLY A 424 12.29 23.45 7.78
N VAL A 425 12.52 22.50 8.68
CA VAL A 425 12.75 21.08 8.36
C VAL A 425 11.52 20.28 8.73
N GLY A 426 10.99 19.48 7.79
CA GLY A 426 9.90 18.54 8.05
C GLY A 426 10.42 17.20 8.58
N TYR A 427 9.68 16.57 9.49
CA TYR A 427 10.05 15.32 10.13
C TYR A 427 8.98 14.26 9.91
N VAL A 428 9.42 13.00 9.83
CA VAL A 428 8.54 11.85 9.65
C VAL A 428 8.95 10.69 10.54
N VAL A 429 8.00 9.81 10.81
CA VAL A 429 8.24 8.45 11.29
C VAL A 429 7.85 7.46 10.20
N SER A 430 8.69 6.44 9.97
CA SER A 430 8.41 5.34 9.04
C SER A 430 9.26 4.13 9.38
N ASP A 431 8.78 2.94 9.01
CA ASP A 431 9.60 1.73 9.00
C ASP A 431 10.39 1.66 7.68
N LEU A 432 11.72 1.81 7.74
CA LEU A 432 12.53 2.03 6.55
C LEU A 432 13.70 1.05 6.45
N GLY A 433 13.97 0.58 5.23
CA GLY A 433 15.09 -0.32 4.96
C GLY A 433 16.43 0.41 4.89
N THR A 434 16.59 1.32 3.92
CA THR A 434 17.85 2.04 3.69
C THR A 434 17.68 3.54 3.54
N VAL A 435 18.71 4.28 3.95
CA VAL A 435 18.75 5.75 3.84
C VAL A 435 20.19 6.25 3.74
N VAL A 436 20.40 7.41 3.13
CA VAL A 436 21.64 8.17 3.28
C VAL A 436 21.34 9.33 4.23
N ASP A 437 21.95 9.32 5.41
CA ASP A 437 21.75 10.37 6.42
C ASP A 437 22.20 11.75 5.89
N THR A 438 21.68 12.84 6.44
CA THR A 438 21.71 14.19 5.84
C THR A 438 23.14 14.66 5.52
N GLU A 439 24.04 14.54 6.48
CA GLU A 439 25.46 14.93 6.36
C GLU A 439 26.37 13.79 5.87
N GLN A 440 25.79 12.64 5.51
CA GLN A 440 26.53 11.47 5.06
C GLN A 440 26.41 11.29 3.54
N THR A 441 27.32 10.48 2.99
CA THR A 441 27.33 10.09 1.57
C THR A 441 27.13 8.59 1.39
N THR A 442 27.22 7.82 2.47
CA THR A 442 27.11 6.37 2.48
C THR A 442 25.69 5.92 2.76
N VAL A 443 25.23 4.90 2.03
CA VAL A 443 23.95 4.24 2.31
C VAL A 443 24.08 3.47 3.63
N SER A 444 23.15 3.72 4.54
CA SER A 444 22.97 3.00 5.78
C SER A 444 21.81 2.02 5.65
N SER A 445 22.03 0.78 6.05
CA SER A 445 20.95 -0.19 6.28
C SER A 445 20.42 0.04 7.69
N ILE A 446 19.22 0.59 7.79
CA ILE A 446 18.57 0.91 9.06
C ILE A 446 17.68 -0.26 9.48
N GLN A 447 16.83 -0.74 8.57
CA GLN A 447 15.89 -1.83 8.79
C GLN A 447 15.11 -1.64 10.11
N SER A 448 14.51 -0.45 10.31
CA SER A 448 13.80 -0.16 11.56
C SER A 448 12.82 1.01 11.46
N VAL A 449 11.80 1.00 12.34
CA VAL A 449 10.91 2.15 12.61
C VAL A 449 11.72 3.30 13.19
N THR A 450 11.83 4.38 12.43
CA THR A 450 12.77 5.46 12.71
C THR A 450 12.14 6.84 12.48
N VAL A 451 12.52 7.81 13.31
CA VAL A 451 12.27 9.24 13.05
C VAL A 451 13.39 9.80 12.19
N THR A 452 13.03 10.45 11.08
CA THR A 452 14.00 11.07 10.15
C THR A 452 13.52 12.45 9.73
N PRO A 453 14.42 13.43 9.52
CA PRO A 453 14.07 14.64 8.80
C PRO A 453 13.90 14.32 7.31
N LEU A 454 13.11 15.11 6.59
CA LEU A 454 12.93 14.98 5.14
C LEU A 454 14.19 15.36 4.33
N THR A 455 15.24 15.88 5.00
CA THR A 455 16.56 16.19 4.43
C THR A 455 17.43 14.96 4.22
N VAL A 456 17.09 13.81 4.81
CA VAL A 456 17.77 12.55 4.49
C VAL A 456 17.61 12.23 3.00
N LYS A 457 18.53 11.46 2.45
CA LYS A 457 18.67 11.27 1.01
C LYS A 457 18.39 9.83 0.62
N ARG A 458 17.95 9.65 -0.63
CA ARG A 458 17.96 8.34 -1.29
C ARG A 458 19.40 7.98 -1.68
N ALA A 459 19.66 6.71 -1.99
CA ALA A 459 20.97 6.25 -2.46
C ALA A 459 21.51 7.01 -3.69
N ARG A 460 20.64 7.65 -4.47
CA ARG A 460 21.01 8.50 -5.62
C ARG A 460 21.38 9.95 -5.24
N GLY A 461 21.35 10.30 -3.96
CA GLY A 461 21.77 11.61 -3.43
C GLY A 461 20.68 12.67 -3.32
N THR A 462 19.47 12.46 -3.86
CA THR A 462 18.35 13.40 -3.72
C THR A 462 17.63 13.27 -2.39
N THR A 463 17.20 14.38 -1.79
CA THR A 463 16.50 14.43 -0.49
C THR A 463 15.15 13.71 -0.56
N TRP A 464 14.65 13.21 0.55
CA TRP A 464 13.31 12.62 0.62
C TRP A 464 12.24 13.65 0.28
N LEU A 465 12.39 14.89 0.77
CA LEU A 465 11.54 16.03 0.38
C LEU A 465 11.43 16.18 -1.14
N TYR A 466 12.56 16.19 -1.84
CA TYR A 466 12.61 16.29 -3.30
C TYR A 466 11.87 15.13 -3.99
N ASN A 467 11.91 13.93 -3.41
CA ASN A 467 11.28 12.75 -3.99
C ASN A 467 9.80 12.57 -3.63
N LEU A 468 9.23 13.40 -2.75
CA LEU A 468 7.81 13.35 -2.44
C LEU A 468 6.96 13.59 -3.69
N THR A 469 5.99 12.70 -3.91
CA THR A 469 5.04 12.77 -5.03
C THR A 469 3.62 13.08 -4.57
N GLY A 470 3.29 12.83 -3.30
CA GLY A 470 1.97 13.18 -2.80
C GLY A 470 1.88 13.10 -1.29
N ALA A 471 0.84 13.76 -0.78
CA ALA A 471 0.40 13.70 0.60
C ALA A 471 -1.09 13.34 0.64
N VAL A 472 -1.51 12.56 1.63
CA VAL A 472 -2.92 12.26 1.90
C VAL A 472 -3.21 12.56 3.36
N ALA A 473 -4.10 13.53 3.57
CA ALA A 473 -4.55 13.95 4.89
C ALA A 473 -6.04 13.65 5.07
N PHE A 474 -6.39 13.34 6.32
CA PHE A 474 -7.76 13.11 6.75
C PHE A 474 -8.12 14.21 7.76
N LYS A 475 -9.00 15.12 7.30
CA LYS A 475 -9.34 16.46 7.85
C LYS A 475 -8.41 17.61 7.43
N ILE A 476 -9.01 18.65 6.85
CA ILE A 476 -8.47 20.03 6.82
C ILE A 476 -9.59 20.95 7.34
N PRO A 477 -9.34 21.86 8.29
CA PRO A 477 -10.30 22.87 8.71
C PRO A 477 -10.62 23.84 7.57
N VAL A 478 -11.89 24.24 7.42
CA VAL A 478 -12.30 25.36 6.57
C VAL A 478 -12.06 26.68 7.31
N PRO A 479 -11.68 27.77 6.60
CA PRO A 479 -12.21 29.11 6.88
C PRO A 479 -13.14 29.59 5.74
N VAL A 480 -14.36 29.99 6.08
CA VAL A 480 -15.42 30.50 5.16
C VAL A 480 -15.27 32.02 4.96
N PRO A 481 -15.61 32.58 3.78
CA PRO A 481 -16.79 33.45 3.70
C PRO A 481 -17.78 32.99 2.64
N GLU A 482 -19.07 33.17 2.93
CA GLU A 482 -20.20 32.86 2.06
C GLU A 482 -19.98 33.33 0.63
N THR A 483 -19.91 32.38 -0.30
CA THR A 483 -20.35 32.60 -1.67
C THR A 483 -21.30 31.47 -2.01
N THR A 484 -22.58 31.79 -1.96
CA THR A 484 -23.73 31.06 -2.51
C THR A 484 -23.41 29.67 -3.06
N THR A 485 -23.81 28.67 -2.29
CA THR A 485 -23.92 27.27 -2.70
C THR A 485 -24.77 27.14 -3.97
N VAL A 486 -24.09 26.98 -5.10
CA VAL A 486 -24.65 26.25 -6.24
C VAL A 486 -24.00 24.88 -6.22
N ALA A 487 -24.82 23.85 -6.02
CA ALA A 487 -24.43 22.45 -5.91
C ALA A 487 -23.36 22.05 -6.96
N PRO A 488 -22.26 21.36 -6.57
CA PRO A 488 -21.31 20.84 -7.55
C PRO A 488 -21.94 19.66 -8.28
N THR A 489 -22.48 19.94 -9.46
CA THR A 489 -22.64 18.93 -10.50
C THR A 489 -21.29 18.28 -10.77
N VAL A 490 -21.23 16.96 -10.57
CA VAL A 490 -20.11 16.07 -10.94
C VAL A 490 -19.58 16.47 -12.33
N LYS A 491 -18.34 16.99 -12.37
CA LYS A 491 -17.66 17.27 -13.63
C LYS A 491 -17.03 15.94 -14.10
N PRO A 492 -17.49 15.34 -15.22
CA PRO A 492 -16.92 14.10 -15.72
C PRO A 492 -15.44 14.30 -16.08
N GLU A 493 -14.61 13.27 -15.89
CA GLU A 493 -13.24 13.20 -16.44
C GLU A 493 -13.21 13.79 -17.86
N PRO A 494 -12.19 14.60 -18.23
CA PRO A 494 -12.16 15.22 -19.54
C PRO A 494 -12.07 14.14 -20.62
N LYS A 495 -13.20 13.80 -21.22
CA LYS A 495 -13.30 12.90 -22.38
C LYS A 495 -12.37 13.42 -23.47
N LEU A 496 -11.45 12.56 -23.94
CA LEU A 496 -10.60 12.90 -25.07
C LEU A 496 -11.46 13.32 -26.28
N THR A 497 -11.14 14.46 -26.86
CA THR A 497 -11.89 15.01 -27.99
C THR A 497 -11.85 14.04 -29.18
N PRO A 498 -13.01 13.54 -29.67
CA PRO A 498 -13.05 12.64 -30.81
C PRO A 498 -12.74 13.40 -32.12
N THR A 499 -12.29 12.66 -33.13
CA THR A 499 -12.05 13.20 -34.48
C THR A 499 -13.05 12.65 -35.50
N SER A 500 -13.09 13.24 -36.70
CA SER A 500 -13.89 12.76 -37.83
C SER A 500 -13.13 12.88 -39.14
N PHE A 501 -13.51 12.05 -40.12
CA PHE A 501 -12.95 12.12 -41.46
C PHE A 501 -13.33 13.43 -42.14
N LYS A 502 -12.33 14.18 -42.64
CA LYS A 502 -12.50 15.29 -43.57
C LYS A 502 -12.78 14.76 -44.98
N LYS A 503 -12.08 13.70 -45.39
CA LYS A 503 -12.19 13.16 -46.75
C LYS A 503 -11.83 11.69 -46.82
N VAL A 504 -12.64 10.92 -47.54
CA VAL A 504 -12.40 9.50 -47.85
C VAL A 504 -12.52 9.32 -49.37
N LYS A 505 -11.38 9.27 -50.07
CA LYS A 505 -11.30 9.13 -51.53
C LYS A 505 -10.99 7.69 -51.93
N GLY A 506 -11.82 7.11 -52.80
CA GLY A 506 -11.56 5.82 -53.43
C GLY A 506 -10.57 5.96 -54.59
N LYS A 507 -9.56 5.08 -54.62
CA LYS A 507 -8.55 4.93 -55.68
C LYS A 507 -8.48 3.46 -56.12
N LYS A 508 -7.78 3.17 -57.23
CA LYS A 508 -7.58 1.80 -57.73
C LYS A 508 -6.99 0.93 -56.61
N LYS A 509 -7.74 -0.09 -56.17
CA LYS A 509 -7.36 -1.02 -55.08
C LYS A 509 -6.91 -0.32 -53.78
N SER A 510 -7.36 0.92 -53.51
CA SER A 510 -6.90 1.70 -52.35
C SER A 510 -7.88 2.79 -51.88
N LEU A 511 -7.72 3.26 -50.64
CA LEU A 511 -8.45 4.40 -50.07
C LEU A 511 -7.45 5.43 -49.53
N LYS A 512 -7.61 6.72 -49.91
CA LYS A 512 -6.88 7.85 -49.31
C LYS A 512 -7.80 8.57 -48.31
N LEU A 513 -7.34 8.65 -47.06
CA LEU A 513 -8.10 9.13 -45.90
C LEU A 513 -7.43 10.37 -45.32
N THR A 514 -8.23 11.34 -44.91
CA THR A 514 -7.79 12.55 -44.19
C THR A 514 -8.83 12.90 -43.13
N TRP A 515 -8.40 13.31 -41.93
CA TRP A 515 -9.28 13.63 -40.79
C TRP A 515 -8.91 14.95 -40.11
N LYS A 516 -9.80 15.41 -39.20
CA LYS A 516 -9.58 16.63 -38.44
C LYS A 516 -8.43 16.44 -37.45
N LYS A 517 -7.51 17.41 -37.41
CA LYS A 517 -6.43 17.45 -36.41
C LYS A 517 -7.05 17.78 -35.05
N VAL A 518 -6.60 17.09 -34.01
CA VAL A 518 -6.96 17.35 -32.62
C VAL A 518 -5.66 17.62 -31.85
N SER A 519 -5.63 18.65 -31.01
CA SER A 519 -4.52 18.99 -30.10
C SER A 519 -4.60 18.15 -28.82
N ASN A 520 -3.53 18.10 -28.03
CA ASN A 520 -3.48 17.43 -26.71
C ASN A 520 -3.76 15.91 -26.73
N ILE A 521 -3.34 15.23 -27.80
CA ILE A 521 -3.46 13.78 -27.99
C ILE A 521 -2.10 13.18 -28.39
N THR A 522 -1.89 11.89 -28.14
CA THR A 522 -0.68 11.18 -28.62
C THR A 522 -0.83 10.68 -30.06
N GLY A 523 -2.06 10.35 -30.49
CA GLY A 523 -2.31 9.97 -31.88
C GLY A 523 -3.74 9.52 -32.16
N TYR A 524 -3.90 8.78 -33.26
CA TYR A 524 -5.18 8.29 -33.77
C TYR A 524 -5.18 6.77 -33.92
N LYS A 525 -6.32 6.14 -33.66
CA LYS A 525 -6.58 4.73 -33.96
C LYS A 525 -7.64 4.65 -35.05
N LEU A 526 -7.29 4.03 -36.18
CA LEU A 526 -8.14 3.90 -37.37
C LEU A 526 -8.51 2.44 -37.57
N GLN A 527 -9.79 2.15 -37.78
CA GLN A 527 -10.27 0.82 -38.15
C GLN A 527 -10.89 0.81 -39.54
N ILE A 528 -10.62 -0.28 -40.28
CA ILE A 528 -11.26 -0.60 -41.55
C ILE A 528 -11.75 -2.06 -41.55
N ALA A 529 -12.99 -2.27 -41.96
CA ALA A 529 -13.60 -3.61 -42.02
C ALA A 529 -14.48 -3.78 -43.26
N LYS A 530 -14.78 -5.02 -43.63
CA LYS A 530 -15.77 -5.34 -44.67
C LYS A 530 -17.21 -5.36 -44.15
N LYS A 531 -17.39 -5.50 -42.84
CA LYS A 531 -18.70 -5.51 -42.15
C LYS A 531 -18.83 -4.25 -41.28
N LYS A 532 -20.04 -3.69 -41.19
CA LYS A 532 -20.35 -2.49 -40.39
C LYS A 532 -20.14 -2.71 -38.88
N SER A 533 -20.23 -3.96 -38.41
CA SER A 533 -19.96 -4.37 -37.03
C SER A 533 -18.47 -4.38 -36.65
N PHE A 534 -17.57 -4.13 -37.60
CA PHE A 534 -16.11 -4.18 -37.39
C PHE A 534 -15.57 -5.55 -36.90
N LYS A 535 -16.34 -6.64 -37.03
CA LYS A 535 -15.82 -8.00 -36.86
C LYS A 535 -14.65 -8.23 -37.83
N LYS A 536 -13.49 -8.66 -37.31
CA LYS A 536 -12.22 -8.84 -38.04
C LYS A 536 -11.70 -7.55 -38.71
N ALA A 537 -11.87 -6.39 -38.08
CA ALA A 537 -11.35 -5.11 -38.57
C ALA A 537 -9.81 -5.06 -38.53
N LYS A 538 -9.21 -4.47 -39.56
CA LYS A 538 -7.79 -4.10 -39.53
C LYS A 538 -7.65 -2.75 -38.84
N THR A 539 -6.76 -2.68 -37.85
CA THR A 539 -6.52 -1.49 -37.01
C THR A 539 -5.15 -0.88 -37.32
N TYR A 540 -5.07 0.44 -37.32
CA TYR A 540 -3.83 1.21 -37.51
C TYR A 540 -3.66 2.25 -36.41
N THR A 541 -2.46 2.35 -35.84
CA THR A 541 -2.05 3.42 -34.92
C THR A 541 -1.25 4.47 -35.70
N LEU A 542 -1.65 5.74 -35.64
CA LEU A 542 -1.20 6.79 -36.55
C LEU A 542 -0.92 8.09 -35.80
N LYS A 543 0.17 8.80 -36.13
CA LYS A 543 0.44 10.16 -35.62
C LYS A 543 0.06 11.28 -36.61
N LYS A 544 0.11 10.99 -37.91
CA LYS A 544 -0.24 11.93 -38.99
C LYS A 544 -1.75 11.96 -39.23
N THR A 545 -2.28 13.03 -39.81
CA THR A 545 -3.72 13.22 -40.11
C THR A 545 -4.18 12.68 -41.47
N THR A 546 -3.36 11.83 -42.10
CA THR A 546 -3.61 11.25 -43.43
C THR A 546 -3.08 9.82 -43.53
N LYS A 547 -3.79 8.96 -44.25
CA LYS A 547 -3.35 7.57 -44.53
C LYS A 547 -3.88 7.10 -45.88
N THR A 548 -3.02 6.42 -46.64
CA THR A 548 -3.44 5.65 -47.81
C THR A 548 -3.41 4.16 -47.48
N ILE A 549 -4.56 3.50 -47.56
CA ILE A 549 -4.70 2.05 -47.37
C ILE A 549 -4.67 1.41 -48.77
N LYS A 550 -3.60 0.64 -49.06
CA LYS A 550 -3.39 -0.07 -50.33
C LYS A 550 -3.86 -1.53 -50.22
N LYS A 551 -3.78 -2.28 -51.33
CA LYS A 551 -4.09 -3.73 -51.42
C LYS A 551 -5.55 -4.08 -51.04
N LEU A 552 -6.49 -3.19 -51.32
CA LEU A 552 -7.92 -3.45 -51.09
C LEU A 552 -8.56 -4.12 -52.32
N LYS A 553 -9.51 -5.03 -52.07
CA LYS A 553 -10.29 -5.68 -53.14
C LYS A 553 -11.08 -4.64 -53.96
N ARG A 554 -10.92 -4.65 -55.29
CA ARG A 554 -11.59 -3.75 -56.24
C ARG A 554 -13.11 -3.89 -56.14
N LYS A 555 -13.85 -2.79 -56.35
CA LYS A 555 -15.33 -2.73 -56.30
C LYS A 555 -15.97 -3.18 -54.97
N LYS A 556 -15.20 -3.47 -53.91
CA LYS A 556 -15.72 -3.84 -52.59
C LYS A 556 -15.89 -2.62 -51.69
N THR A 557 -16.88 -2.70 -50.82
CA THR A 557 -17.20 -1.67 -49.82
C THR A 557 -16.48 -1.96 -48.51
N TYR A 558 -15.95 -0.91 -47.90
CA TYR A 558 -15.33 -0.95 -46.58
C TYR A 558 -15.98 0.08 -45.66
N TYR A 559 -16.02 -0.26 -44.38
CA TYR A 559 -16.49 0.58 -43.29
C TYR A 559 -15.28 1.07 -42.50
N LEU A 560 -15.24 2.37 -42.23
CA LEU A 560 -14.13 3.03 -41.58
C LEU A 560 -14.62 3.80 -40.34
N ARG A 561 -13.85 3.75 -39.26
CA ARG A 561 -14.03 4.61 -38.08
C ARG A 561 -12.67 5.00 -37.52
N ILE A 562 -12.59 6.16 -36.90
CA ILE A 562 -11.35 6.70 -36.33
C ILE A 562 -11.63 7.29 -34.95
N ARG A 563 -10.67 7.20 -34.04
CA ARG A 563 -10.71 7.82 -32.71
C ARG A 563 -9.34 8.39 -32.33
N THR A 564 -9.30 9.29 -31.36
CA THR A 564 -8.05 9.80 -30.80
C THR A 564 -7.60 8.92 -29.63
N TYR A 565 -6.31 8.98 -29.28
CA TYR A 565 -5.79 8.35 -28.07
C TYR A 565 -4.70 9.22 -27.42
N LYS A 566 -4.57 9.09 -26.10
CA LYS A 566 -3.47 9.61 -25.30
C LYS A 566 -2.75 8.42 -24.67
N LEU A 567 -1.43 8.38 -24.82
CA LEU A 567 -0.55 7.38 -24.22
C LEU A 567 0.21 8.06 -23.09
N VAL A 568 0.10 7.49 -21.89
CA VAL A 568 0.91 7.85 -20.72
C VAL A 568 1.82 6.66 -20.43
N LYS A 569 3.12 6.92 -20.29
CA LYS A 569 4.11 5.91 -19.92
C LYS A 569 4.36 6.04 -18.42
N SER A 570 4.13 4.97 -17.68
CA SER A 570 4.42 4.86 -16.25
C SER A 570 5.05 3.49 -16.00
N SER A 571 6.22 3.46 -15.35
CA SER A 571 6.88 2.24 -14.84
C SER A 571 6.77 1.02 -15.77
N ASN A 572 7.37 1.12 -16.97
CA ASN A 572 7.38 0.09 -18.03
C ASN A 572 6.03 -0.35 -18.63
N LYS A 573 4.90 0.30 -18.30
CA LYS A 573 3.58 0.00 -18.89
C LYS A 573 3.04 1.17 -19.72
N GLU A 574 2.54 0.86 -20.92
CA GLU A 574 1.91 1.83 -21.82
C GLU A 574 0.39 1.88 -21.61
N ILE A 575 -0.12 2.96 -20.99
CA ILE A 575 -1.56 3.14 -20.75
C ILE A 575 -2.19 3.99 -21.86
N TYR A 576 -3.13 3.41 -22.61
CA TYR A 576 -3.83 4.07 -23.70
C TYR A 576 -5.25 4.49 -23.29
N THR A 577 -5.50 5.79 -23.19
CA THR A 577 -6.86 6.35 -23.08
C THR A 577 -7.38 6.70 -24.47
N TYR A 578 -8.66 6.43 -24.77
CA TYR A 578 -9.25 6.62 -26.11
C TYR A 578 -10.49 7.51 -26.07
N SER A 579 -10.72 8.30 -27.13
CA SER A 579 -12.01 8.94 -27.36
C SER A 579 -13.06 7.95 -27.86
N ASP A 580 -14.32 8.40 -27.92
CA ASP A 580 -15.35 7.74 -28.72
C ASP A 580 -14.93 7.58 -30.18
N TRP A 581 -15.47 6.54 -30.82
CA TRP A 581 -15.31 6.33 -32.26
C TRP A 581 -16.09 7.37 -33.06
N SER A 582 -15.49 7.85 -34.15
CA SER A 582 -16.21 8.63 -35.15
C SER A 582 -17.42 7.86 -35.70
N LYS A 583 -18.41 8.59 -36.23
CA LYS A 583 -19.44 8.00 -37.09
C LYS A 583 -18.79 7.13 -38.18
N VAL A 584 -19.41 5.99 -38.45
CA VAL A 584 -18.91 5.01 -39.42
C VAL A 584 -19.06 5.56 -40.83
N VAL A 585 -17.95 5.64 -41.57
CA VAL A 585 -17.94 6.04 -42.98
C VAL A 585 -17.89 4.79 -43.87
N LYS A 586 -18.83 4.68 -44.81
CA LYS A 586 -18.87 3.62 -45.82
C LYS A 586 -18.21 4.12 -47.11
N LYS A 587 -17.26 3.37 -47.69
CA LYS A 587 -16.67 3.71 -49.00
C LYS A 587 -16.41 2.50 -49.89
N LYS A 588 -16.80 2.60 -51.16
CA LYS A 588 -16.47 1.64 -52.22
C LYS A 588 -15.09 1.96 -52.82
N VAL A 589 -14.27 0.94 -52.98
CA VAL A 589 -12.95 1.02 -53.62
C VAL A 589 -13.14 1.04 -55.15
N LYS A 590 -12.41 1.93 -55.84
CA LYS A 590 -12.47 2.05 -57.31
C LYS A 590 -11.71 0.91 -58.00
#